data_AF-A0A7C3P346-F1
#
_entry.id   AF-A0A7C3P346-F1
#
_cell.length_a   1.000
_cell.length_b   1.000
_cell.length_c   1.000
_cell.angle_alpha   90.00
_cell.angle_beta   90.00
_cell.angle_gamma   90.00
#
_symmetry.space_group_name_H-M   'P 1'
#
loop_
_entity.id
_entity.type
_entity.pdbx_description
1 polymer ?
#
loop_
_entity_poly.entity_id
_entity_poly.type
_entity_poly.pdbx_seq_one_letter_code
_entity_poly.pdbx_strand_id
1 'polypeptide(L)'
;MDTPTPWEPDLLSLIIYTLLVFLLVSTFLFLSGWLGEKKGNPEKSRPYECGIIPTGTTRFPYPVAFYLVATFFLIFDVEAAYIFTWSIAFDRLGWKGWLQISFFIFILLIGLFYIWKKGGLEWGPKTRKKSDTLETSS
;
A
#
# COMPACT_ATOMS: atom_id res chain seq x y z
N MET A 1 8.04 37.25 -22.42
CA MET A 1 7.02 36.31 -22.93
C MET A 1 7.73 34.98 -23.05
N ASP A 2 7.73 34.21 -21.97
CA ASP A 2 8.39 32.92 -21.94
C ASP A 2 7.59 31.99 -22.85
N THR A 3 8.13 31.73 -24.04
CA THR A 3 7.57 30.70 -24.92
C THR A 3 7.81 29.36 -24.21
N PRO A 4 6.77 28.63 -23.79
CA PRO A 4 6.96 27.30 -23.23
C PRO A 4 7.72 26.47 -24.27
N THR A 5 8.89 25.98 -23.89
CA THR A 5 9.67 25.11 -24.77
C THR A 5 8.90 23.79 -24.96
N PRO A 6 8.90 23.16 -26.14
CA PRO A 6 8.06 21.99 -26.42
C PRO A 6 8.38 20.74 -25.57
N TRP A 7 9.44 20.78 -24.74
CA TRP A 7 9.86 19.70 -23.85
C TRP A 7 9.61 19.98 -22.36
N GLU A 8 9.13 21.18 -21.98
CA GLU A 8 8.69 21.44 -20.61
C GLU A 8 7.21 21.07 -20.47
N PRO A 9 6.86 20.01 -19.71
CA PRO A 9 5.48 19.67 -19.46
C PRO A 9 4.88 20.74 -18.54
N ASP A 10 4.22 21.72 -19.14
CA ASP A 10 3.35 22.64 -18.41
C ASP A 10 2.18 21.86 -17.77
N LEU A 11 1.56 22.44 -16.74
CA LEU A 11 0.44 21.84 -16.01
C LEU A 11 -0.71 21.47 -16.97
N LEU A 12 -0.91 22.27 -18.01
CA LEU A 12 -1.86 22.01 -19.10
C LEU A 12 -1.54 20.71 -19.86
N SER A 13 -0.27 20.49 -20.22
CA SER A 13 0.16 19.27 -20.90
C SER A 13 -0.06 18.02 -20.04
N LEU A 14 0.17 18.13 -18.73
CA LEU A 14 -0.07 17.06 -17.77
C LEU A 14 -1.57 16.74 -17.64
N ILE A 15 -2.43 17.76 -17.53
CA ILE A 15 -3.89 17.59 -17.48
C ILE A 15 -4.41 16.92 -18.75
N ILE A 16 -3.99 17.38 -19.93
CA ILE A 16 -4.42 16.81 -21.21
C ILE A 16 -3.99 15.34 -21.30
N TYR A 17 -2.76 15.02 -20.93
CA TYR A 17 -2.26 13.65 -20.93
C TYR A 17 -3.09 12.75 -20.00
N THR A 18 -3.33 13.18 -18.76
CA THR A 18 -4.16 12.43 -17.80
C THR A 18 -5.57 12.22 -18.33
N LEU A 19 -6.19 13.24 -18.92
CA LEU A 19 -7.53 13.14 -19.49
C LEU A 19 -7.56 12.16 -20.67
N LEU A 20 -6.57 12.22 -21.57
CA LEU A 20 -6.48 11.32 -22.71
C LEU A 20 -6.35 9.86 -22.26
N VAL A 21 -5.46 9.57 -21.30
CA VAL A 21 -5.30 8.22 -20.74
C VAL A 21 -6.60 7.74 -20.10
N PHE A 22 -7.26 8.60 -19.31
CA PHE A 22 -8.53 8.27 -18.68
C PHE A 22 -9.63 7.99 -19.72
N LEU A 23 -9.74 8.82 -20.75
CA LEU A 23 -10.71 8.67 -21.83
C LEU A 23 -10.46 7.39 -22.61
N LEU A 24 -9.20 7.06 -22.90
CA LEU A 24 -8.82 5.85 -23.61
C LEU A 24 -9.19 4.58 -22.83
N VAL A 25 -8.85 4.53 -21.53
CA VAL A 25 -9.21 3.40 -20.66
C VAL A 25 -10.73 3.28 -20.51
N SER A 26 -11.43 4.41 -20.32
CA SER A 26 -12.90 4.45 -20.24
C SER A 26 -13.54 3.95 -21.55
N THR A 27 -13.01 4.36 -22.69
CA THR A 27 -13.48 3.94 -24.02
C THR A 27 -13.30 2.43 -24.20
N PHE A 28 -12.14 1.87 -23.84
CA PHE A 28 -11.93 0.42 -23.92
C PHE A 28 -12.84 -0.37 -22.99
N LEU A 29 -13.04 0.08 -21.75
CA LEU A 29 -13.99 -0.57 -20.82
C LEU A 29 -15.44 -0.47 -21.36
N PHE A 30 -15.81 0.68 -21.91
CA PHE A 30 -17.13 0.90 -22.51
C PHE A 30 -17.34 0.00 -23.73
N LEU A 31 -16.40 -0.04 -24.67
CA LEU A 31 -16.47 -0.93 -25.83
C LEU A 31 -16.51 -2.40 -25.40
N SER A 32 -15.69 -2.80 -24.43
CA SER A 32 -15.68 -4.17 -23.90
C SER A 32 -17.05 -4.57 -23.34
N GLY A 33 -17.68 -3.70 -22.55
CA GLY A 33 -19.02 -3.93 -21.99
C GLY A 33 -20.17 -3.82 -23.00
N TRP A 34 -19.98 -3.05 -24.08
CA TRP A 34 -20.99 -2.87 -25.12
C TRP A 34 -20.95 -3.99 -26.18
N LEU A 35 -19.75 -4.41 -26.59
CA LEU A 35 -19.54 -5.47 -27.57
C LEU A 35 -19.62 -6.88 -26.95
N GLY A 36 -19.41 -7.00 -25.64
CA GLY A 36 -19.46 -8.26 -24.92
C GLY A 36 -20.87 -8.85 -24.83
N GLU A 37 -20.99 -10.17 -25.06
CA GLU A 37 -22.28 -10.86 -24.96
C GLU A 37 -22.76 -10.94 -23.50
N LYS A 38 -23.92 -10.33 -23.23
CA LYS A 38 -24.51 -10.26 -21.89
C LYS A 38 -25.34 -11.51 -21.58
N LYS A 39 -24.68 -12.64 -21.36
CA LYS A 39 -25.33 -13.87 -20.81
C LYS A 39 -25.33 -13.83 -19.29
N GLY A 40 -26.40 -13.25 -18.71
CA GLY A 40 -26.65 -13.26 -17.28
C GLY A 40 -27.13 -14.63 -16.82
N ASN A 41 -26.24 -15.40 -16.19
CA ASN A 41 -26.61 -16.65 -15.52
C ASN A 41 -26.42 -16.43 -14.01
N PRO A 42 -27.40 -16.77 -13.14
CA PRO A 42 -27.24 -16.70 -11.69
C PRO A 42 -26.00 -17.45 -11.18
N GLU A 43 -25.59 -18.52 -11.86
CA GLU A 43 -24.36 -19.28 -11.59
C GLU A 43 -23.08 -18.52 -11.96
N LYS A 44 -23.15 -17.53 -12.86
CA LYS A 44 -22.00 -16.69 -13.25
C LYS A 44 -21.81 -15.51 -12.30
N SER A 45 -22.87 -15.12 -11.59
CA SER A 45 -22.86 -14.02 -10.62
C SER A 45 -22.55 -14.45 -9.18
N ARG A 46 -22.48 -15.75 -8.89
CA ARG A 46 -22.12 -16.25 -7.54
C ARG A 46 -20.60 -16.18 -7.32
N PRO A 47 -20.13 -15.92 -6.08
CA PRO A 47 -18.72 -16.07 -5.72
C PRO A 47 -18.21 -17.48 -6.01
N TYR A 48 -16.96 -17.57 -6.46
CA TYR A 48 -16.31 -18.85 -6.71
C TYR A 48 -15.86 -19.50 -5.39
N GLU A 49 -16.45 -20.65 -5.08
CA GLU A 49 -16.20 -21.42 -3.84
C GLU A 49 -15.90 -22.89 -4.17
N CYS A 50 -15.21 -23.15 -5.29
CA CYS A 50 -14.89 -24.52 -5.76
C CYS A 50 -16.10 -25.47 -5.83
N GLY A 51 -17.29 -24.96 -6.16
CA GLY A 51 -18.54 -25.74 -6.26
C GLY A 51 -19.35 -25.84 -4.96
N ILE A 52 -18.89 -25.23 -3.87
CA ILE A 52 -19.59 -25.19 -2.59
C ILE A 52 -20.52 -23.96 -2.59
N ILE A 53 -21.72 -24.09 -2.02
CA ILE A 53 -22.62 -22.95 -1.84
C ILE A 53 -22.05 -22.14 -0.66
N PRO A 54 -21.73 -20.84 -0.83
CA PRO A 54 -21.22 -20.02 0.26
C PRO A 54 -22.24 -20.02 1.39
N THR A 55 -21.87 -20.59 2.53
CA THR A 55 -22.70 -20.71 3.72
C THR A 55 -21.95 -20.09 4.89
N GLY A 56 -22.64 -19.22 5.66
CA GLY A 56 -22.08 -18.56 6.83
C GLY A 56 -21.90 -17.05 6.70
N THR A 57 -21.38 -16.44 7.76
CA THR A 57 -21.15 -14.99 7.86
C THR A 57 -19.76 -14.64 7.34
N THR A 58 -19.67 -13.65 6.45
CA THR A 58 -18.42 -13.15 5.83
C THR A 58 -17.46 -12.44 6.82
N ARG A 59 -17.75 -12.46 8.13
CA ARG A 59 -16.94 -11.79 9.15
C ARG A 59 -15.88 -12.73 9.70
N PHE A 60 -14.70 -12.66 9.10
CA PHE A 60 -13.49 -13.25 9.68
C PHE A 60 -12.75 -12.20 10.53
N PRO A 61 -12.14 -12.60 11.65
CA PRO A 61 -11.23 -11.71 12.35
C PRO A 61 -10.05 -11.41 11.42
N TYR A 62 -9.96 -10.15 10.97
CA TYR A 62 -8.86 -9.72 10.12
C TYR A 62 -7.55 -9.76 10.92
N PRO A 63 -6.46 -10.30 10.36
CA PRO A 63 -5.17 -10.28 11.02
C PRO A 63 -4.72 -8.84 11.32
N VAL A 64 -4.35 -8.58 12.58
CA VAL A 64 -3.87 -7.25 13.04
C VAL A 64 -2.61 -6.80 12.30
N ALA A 65 -1.86 -7.73 11.71
CA ALA A 65 -0.66 -7.44 10.92
C ALA A 65 -0.92 -6.46 9.77
N PHE A 66 -2.07 -6.54 9.08
CA PHE A 66 -2.40 -5.61 7.99
C PHE A 66 -2.52 -4.16 8.47
N TYR A 67 -3.11 -3.97 9.66
CA TYR A 67 -3.23 -2.65 10.28
C TYR A 67 -1.87 -2.09 10.70
N LEU A 68 -1.00 -2.93 11.27
CA LEU A 68 0.35 -2.53 11.67
C LEU A 68 1.19 -2.09 10.47
N VAL A 69 1.12 -2.82 9.35
CA VAL A 69 1.81 -2.46 8.10
C VAL A 69 1.26 -1.14 7.53
N ALA A 70 -0.07 -0.95 7.49
CA ALA A 70 -0.67 0.28 6.98
C ALA A 70 -0.29 1.51 7.84
N THR A 71 -0.33 1.37 9.16
CA THR A 71 0.05 2.47 10.08
C THR A 71 1.54 2.79 9.96
N PHE A 72 2.40 1.77 9.86
CA PHE A 72 3.82 1.97 9.66
C PHE A 72 4.13 2.64 8.33
N PHE A 73 3.47 2.23 7.24
CA PHE A 73 3.60 2.87 5.93
C PHE A 73 3.21 4.35 5.99
N LEU A 74 2.09 4.68 6.64
CA LEU A 74 1.64 6.06 6.80
C LEU A 74 2.68 6.92 7.53
N ILE A 75 3.23 6.43 8.64
CA ILE A 75 4.26 7.15 9.39
C ILE A 75 5.50 7.31 8.49
N PHE A 76 6.01 6.23 7.91
CA PHE A 76 7.20 6.27 7.08
C PHE A 76 7.07 7.20 5.86
N ASP A 77 5.88 7.27 5.24
CA ASP A 77 5.59 8.17 4.12
C ASP A 77 5.69 9.65 4.52
N VAL A 78 5.15 10.01 5.69
CA VAL A 78 5.28 11.37 6.24
C VAL A 78 6.75 11.71 6.53
N GLU A 79 7.51 10.77 7.09
CA GLU A 79 8.92 11.00 7.41
C GLU A 79 9.78 11.11 6.14
N ALA A 80 9.41 10.41 5.06
CA ALA A 80 10.02 10.57 3.74
C ALA A 80 9.74 11.97 3.15
N ALA A 81 8.53 12.50 3.32
CA ALA A 81 8.21 13.87 2.92
C ALA A 81 9.05 14.92 3.68
N TYR A 82 9.36 14.68 4.96
CA TYR A 82 10.29 15.53 5.72
C TYR A 82 11.72 15.47 5.15
N ILE A 83 12.23 14.28 4.83
CA ILE A 83 13.56 14.13 4.20
C ILE A 83 13.59 14.84 2.86
N PHE A 84 12.53 14.72 2.06
CA PHE A 84 12.41 15.38 0.76
C PHE A 84 12.43 16.92 0.90
N THR A 85 11.66 17.45 1.86
CA THR A 85 11.64 18.90 2.14
C THR A 85 13.02 19.41 2.57
N TRP A 86 13.72 18.66 3.42
CA TRP A 86 15.10 18.97 3.78
C TRP A 86 16.04 18.92 2.57
N SER A 87 15.88 17.91 1.69
CA SER A 87 16.70 17.73 0.50
C SER A 87 16.60 18.92 -0.46
N ILE A 88 15.42 19.53 -0.60
CA ILE A 88 15.23 20.74 -1.43
C ILE A 88 15.99 21.93 -0.85
N ALA A 89 16.06 22.04 0.47
CA ALA A 89 16.69 23.18 1.15
C ALA A 89 18.16 22.96 1.50
N PHE A 90 18.74 21.79 1.20
CA PHE A 90 20.05 21.34 1.67
C PHE A 90 21.15 22.40 1.57
N ASP A 91 21.22 23.10 0.42
CA ASP A 91 22.23 24.12 0.13
C ASP A 91 22.25 25.28 1.13
N ARG A 92 21.12 25.56 1.80
CA ARG A 92 20.99 26.69 2.74
C ARG A 92 21.21 26.31 4.20
N LEU A 93 21.16 25.03 4.57
CA LEU A 93 21.22 24.60 5.97
C LEU A 93 22.64 24.25 6.45
N GLY A 94 23.57 23.94 5.53
CA GLY A 94 24.96 23.60 5.86
C GLY A 94 25.08 22.48 6.91
N TRP A 95 26.12 22.57 7.76
CA TRP A 95 26.43 21.53 8.77
C TRP A 95 25.32 21.31 9.80
N LYS A 96 24.58 22.36 10.17
CA LYS A 96 23.46 22.26 11.12
C LYS A 96 22.32 21.42 10.55
N GLY A 97 21.96 21.64 9.28
CA GLY A 97 20.95 20.82 8.60
C GLY A 97 21.37 19.37 8.46
N TRP A 98 22.65 19.13 8.19
CA TRP A 98 23.19 17.77 8.09
C TRP A 98 23.10 16.99 9.41
N LEU A 99 23.41 17.64 10.55
CA LEU A 99 23.24 17.01 11.87
C LEU A 99 21.76 16.74 12.18
N GLN A 100 20.88 17.68 11.84
CA GLN A 100 19.45 17.57 12.11
C GLN A 100 18.81 16.40 11.33
N ILE A 101 19.14 16.25 10.04
CA ILE A 101 18.63 15.12 9.24
C ILE A 101 19.24 13.79 9.69
N SER A 102 20.51 13.79 10.10
CA SER A 102 21.18 12.57 10.55
C SER A 102 20.57 12.05 11.85
N PHE A 103 20.26 12.95 12.79
CA PHE A 103 19.53 12.61 14.02
C PHE A 103 18.11 12.09 13.71
N PHE A 104 17.42 12.73 12.76
CA PHE A 104 16.09 12.33 12.32
C PHE A 104 16.09 10.92 11.69
N ILE A 105 17.00 10.63 10.76
CA ILE A 105 17.14 9.31 10.15
C ILE A 105 17.50 8.27 11.22
N PHE A 106 18.36 8.61 12.19
CA PHE A 106 18.72 7.71 13.28
C PHE A 106 17.50 7.28 14.11
N ILE A 107 16.59 8.20 14.43
CA ILE A 107 15.38 7.85 15.18
C ILE A 107 14.41 6.98 14.35
N LEU A 108 14.33 7.19 13.03
CA LEU A 108 13.58 6.29 12.13
C LEU A 108 14.14 4.87 12.13
N LEU A 109 15.47 4.73 12.09
CA LEU A 109 16.14 3.43 12.13
C LEU A 109 15.84 2.70 13.45
N ILE A 110 15.81 3.41 14.58
CA ILE A 110 15.44 2.83 15.88
C ILE A 110 13.98 2.34 15.85
N GLY A 111 13.05 3.17 15.36
CA GLY A 111 11.64 2.80 15.24
C GLY A 111 11.43 1.57 14.36
N LEU A 112 12.10 1.53 13.21
CA LEU A 112 12.08 0.38 12.30
C LEU A 112 12.64 -0.88 12.97
N PHE A 113 13.79 -0.76 13.64
CA PHE A 113 14.42 -1.89 14.34
C PHE A 113 13.52 -2.44 15.45
N TYR A 114 12.84 -1.57 16.21
CA TYR A 114 11.91 -1.98 17.27
C TYR A 114 10.75 -2.81 16.70
N ILE A 115 10.12 -2.34 15.62
CA ILE A 115 8.98 -3.05 15.00
C ILE A 115 9.43 -4.38 14.41
N TRP A 116 10.60 -4.41 13.77
CA TRP A 116 11.18 -5.63 13.24
C TRP A 116 11.40 -6.68 14.34
N LYS A 117 11.99 -6.27 15.47
CA LYS A 117 12.18 -7.16 16.64
C LYS A 117 10.86 -7.64 17.25
N LYS A 118 9.80 -6.83 17.22
CA LYS A 118 8.48 -7.19 17.74
C LYS A 118 7.70 -8.16 16.83
N GLY A 119 8.26 -8.53 15.67
CA GLY A 119 7.59 -9.40 14.72
C GLY A 119 6.38 -8.73 14.05
N GLY A 120 6.34 -7.39 14.01
CA GLY A 120 5.29 -6.65 13.28
C GLY A 120 5.30 -6.94 11.77
N LEU A 121 6.40 -7.51 11.28
CA LEU A 121 6.62 -7.93 9.90
C LEU A 121 6.67 -9.45 9.72
N GLU A 122 6.30 -10.25 10.74
CA GLU A 122 6.35 -11.70 10.65
C GLU A 122 5.01 -12.27 10.19
N TRP A 123 5.04 -12.92 9.03
CA TRP A 123 3.87 -13.50 8.38
C TRP A 123 3.95 -15.01 8.49
N GLY A 124 3.01 -15.61 9.21
CA GLY A 124 2.92 -17.07 9.29
C GLY A 124 2.07 -17.54 10.48
N PRO A 125 1.47 -18.74 10.38
CA PRO A 125 0.76 -19.34 11.50
C PRO A 125 1.73 -19.59 12.66
N LYS A 126 1.51 -18.92 13.81
CA LYS A 126 2.19 -19.31 15.05
C LYS A 126 1.58 -20.62 15.52
N THR A 127 2.24 -21.73 15.19
CA THR A 127 1.86 -23.06 15.67
C THR A 127 1.95 -23.07 17.19
N ARG A 128 0.79 -23.01 17.87
CA ARG A 128 0.71 -23.22 19.32
C ARG A 128 1.05 -24.68 19.59
N LYS A 129 2.27 -24.95 20.05
CA LYS A 129 2.68 -26.28 20.50
C LYS A 129 1.88 -26.62 21.75
N LYS A 130 1.03 -27.63 21.67
CA LYS A 130 0.28 -28.18 22.81
C LYS A 130 1.22 -29.12 23.56
N SER A 131 2.08 -28.58 24.42
CA SER A 131 2.57 -29.35 25.58
C SER A 131 1.47 -29.34 26.63
N ASP A 132 1.46 -30.33 27.52
CA ASP A 132 0.53 -30.47 28.65
C ASP A 132 -0.75 -31.25 28.28
N THR A 133 -0.61 -32.58 28.08
CA THR A 133 -1.68 -33.55 28.38
C THR A 133 -1.24 -35.03 28.42
N LEU A 134 0.06 -35.36 28.45
CA LEU A 134 0.53 -36.76 28.48
C LEU A 134 1.09 -37.24 29.85
N GLU A 135 0.87 -36.51 30.94
CA GLU A 135 1.36 -36.89 32.29
C GLU A 135 0.29 -37.38 33.27
N THR A 136 -0.95 -37.64 32.85
CA THR A 136 -2.02 -38.10 33.78
C THR A 136 -2.72 -39.39 33.35
N SER A 137 -2.02 -40.30 32.65
CA SER A 137 -2.57 -41.65 32.37
C SER A 137 -1.55 -42.78 32.50
N SER A 138 -0.78 -42.81 33.58
CA SER A 138 0.00 -43.99 34.00
C SER A 138 -0.12 -44.20 35.50
#